data_AF-A0A6A0A227-F1
#
_entry.id   AF-A0A6A0A227-F1
#
_cell.length_a   1.000
_cell.length_b   1.000
_cell.length_c   1.000
_cell.angle_alpha   90.00
_cell.angle_beta   90.00
_cell.angle_gamma   90.00
#
_symmetry.space_group_name_H-M   'P 1'
#
loop_
_entity.id
_entity.type
_entity.pdbx_description
1 polymer ?
#
loop_
_entity_poly.entity_id
_entity_poly.type
_entity_poly.pdbx_seq_one_letter_code
_entity_poly.pdbx_strand_id
1 'polypeptide(L)'
;MDLRKIEFHIGDVCRPSLVATTVAGAPKSWSWQSFGPGRQVMKLVNLFLDFDTADGVEVTITLNRSGLCPTWNTFFRGAYAIFNSDMKCCPRGDLAQP
;
A
#
# COMPACT_ATOMS: atom_id res chain seq x y z
N MET A 1 -10.94 9.36 -13.37
CA MET A 1 -10.16 8.32 -12.70
C MET A 1 -9.96 8.79 -11.29
N ASP A 2 -10.54 8.05 -10.36
CA ASP A 2 -10.66 8.39 -8.97
C ASP A 2 -9.96 7.30 -8.18
N LEU A 3 -8.79 7.59 -7.61
CA LEU A 3 -8.03 6.64 -6.82
C LEU A 3 -8.77 6.32 -5.51
N ARG A 4 -9.23 5.07 -5.39
CA ARG A 4 -10.00 4.58 -4.23
C ARG A 4 -9.17 3.71 -3.31
N LYS A 5 -8.26 2.92 -3.87
CA LYS A 5 -7.52 1.91 -3.10
C LYS A 5 -6.12 1.68 -3.67
N ILE A 6 -5.15 1.49 -2.78
CA ILE A 6 -3.82 0.97 -3.11
C ILE A 6 -3.58 -0.31 -2.31
N GLU A 7 -2.97 -1.29 -2.94
CA GLU A 7 -2.61 -2.58 -2.36
C GLU A 7 -1.12 -2.86 -2.56
N PHE A 8 -0.43 -3.30 -1.50
CA PHE A 8 0.98 -3.69 -1.54
C PHE A 8 1.14 -5.14 -1.09
N HIS A 9 1.85 -5.95 -1.87
CA HIS A 9 2.20 -7.30 -1.47
C HIS A 9 3.32 -7.27 -0.44
N ILE A 10 3.14 -7.96 0.67
CA ILE A 10 4.08 -8.05 1.78
C ILE A 10 4.21 -9.49 2.28
N GLY A 11 5.27 -9.76 3.06
CA GLY A 11 5.34 -10.98 3.87
C GLY A 11 4.47 -10.86 5.12
N ASP A 12 3.81 -11.94 5.55
CA ASP A 12 3.02 -11.95 6.78
C ASP A 12 3.83 -11.59 8.04
N VAL A 13 5.09 -12.03 8.11
CA VAL A 13 6.05 -11.68 9.16
C VAL A 13 6.32 -10.17 9.25
N CYS A 14 6.07 -9.41 8.17
CA CYS A 14 6.33 -7.98 8.12
C CYS A 14 5.21 -7.11 8.68
N ARG A 15 3.99 -7.66 8.91
CA ARG A 15 2.85 -6.86 9.40
C ARG A 15 3.16 -6.04 10.66
N PRO A 16 3.84 -6.58 11.69
CA PRO A 16 4.14 -5.82 12.90
C PRO A 16 5.14 -4.68 12.68
N SER A 17 5.80 -4.65 11.51
CA SER A 17 6.73 -3.58 11.17
C SER A 17 5.99 -2.31 10.70
N LEU A 18 4.71 -2.38 10.32
CA LEU A 18 3.95 -1.20 9.95
C LEU A 18 3.43 -0.46 11.19
N VAL A 19 3.81 0.81 11.33
CA VAL A 19 3.49 1.65 12.49
C VAL A 19 2.38 2.64 12.17
N ALA A 20 2.46 3.28 11.00
CA ALA A 20 1.51 4.30 10.59
C ALA A 20 1.46 4.42 9.07
N THR A 21 0.34 4.94 8.57
CA THR A 21 0.22 5.40 7.18
C THR A 21 -0.45 6.75 7.13
N THR A 22 -0.06 7.60 6.18
CA THR A 22 -0.69 8.90 5.93
C THR A 22 -0.98 9.10 4.45
N VAL A 23 -1.95 9.95 4.16
CA VAL A 23 -2.30 10.42 2.81
C VAL A 23 -2.45 11.93 2.90
N ALA A 24 -1.65 12.67 2.12
CA ALA A 24 -1.55 14.12 2.22
C ALA A 24 -1.28 14.60 3.68
N GLY A 25 -0.44 13.87 4.41
CA GLY A 25 -0.11 14.15 5.82
C GLY A 25 -1.18 13.75 6.85
N ALA A 26 -2.41 13.43 6.42
CA ALA A 26 -3.47 12.99 7.33
C ALA A 26 -3.36 11.47 7.63
N PRO A 27 -3.56 11.03 8.89
CA PRO A 27 -3.56 9.61 9.23
C PRO A 27 -4.56 8.81 8.40
N LYS A 28 -4.11 7.66 7.91
CA LYS A 28 -4.95 6.72 7.16
C LYS A 28 -4.92 5.35 7.82
N SER A 29 -6.08 4.71 7.93
CA SER A 29 -6.17 3.32 8.34
C SER A 29 -5.76 2.38 7.21
N TRP A 30 -5.15 1.26 7.58
CA TRP A 30 -4.83 0.17 6.67
C TRP A 30 -5.56 -1.10 7.09
N SER A 31 -5.62 -2.08 6.19
CA SER A 31 -6.11 -3.42 6.49
C SER A 31 -5.22 -4.47 5.83
N TRP A 32 -5.45 -5.73 6.20
CA TRP A 32 -4.66 -6.86 5.76
C TRP A 32 -5.54 -7.90 5.08
N GLN A 33 -5.06 -8.51 4.01
CA GLN A 33 -5.69 -9.69 3.40
C GLN A 33 -4.64 -10.77 3.14
N SER A 34 -4.92 -11.99 3.61
CA SER A 34 -4.13 -13.17 3.21
C SER A 34 -4.54 -13.63 1.81
N PHE A 35 -3.56 -14.02 1.00
CA PHE A 35 -3.79 -14.60 -0.33
C PHE A 35 -2.96 -15.86 -0.59
N GLY A 36 -2.44 -16.47 0.47
CA GLY A 36 -1.68 -17.70 0.44
C GLY A 36 -0.75 -17.82 1.65
N PRO A 37 -0.14 -18.99 1.86
CA PRO A 37 0.80 -19.19 2.97
C PRO A 37 1.96 -18.19 2.90
N GLY A 38 2.23 -17.47 4.00
CA GLY A 38 3.32 -16.48 4.10
C GLY A 38 3.09 -15.17 3.32
N ARG A 39 1.91 -14.98 2.71
CA ARG A 39 1.65 -13.90 1.75
C ARG A 39 0.46 -13.06 2.16
N GLN A 40 0.70 -11.75 2.30
CA GLN A 40 -0.34 -10.79 2.63
C GLN A 40 -0.34 -9.56 1.73
N VAL A 41 -1.50 -8.94 1.64
CA VAL A 41 -1.70 -7.64 1.01
C VAL A 41 -1.99 -6.61 2.10
N MET A 42 -1.20 -5.55 2.16
CA MET A 42 -1.53 -4.32 2.86
C MET A 42 -2.48 -3.50 1.99
N LYS A 43 -3.58 -2.99 2.55
CA LYS A 43 -4.54 -2.18 1.81
C LYS A 43 -4.71 -0.80 2.43
N LEU A 44 -4.61 0.21 1.59
CA LEU A 44 -5.07 1.57 1.86
C LEU A 44 -6.34 1.79 1.04
N VAL A 45 -7.48 1.93 1.70
CA VAL A 45 -8.80 2.08 1.06
C VAL A 45 -9.33 3.48 1.27
N ASN A 46 -10.43 3.81 0.60
CA ASN A 46 -11.17 5.06 0.81
C ASN A 46 -10.28 6.29 0.60
N LEU A 47 -9.39 6.26 -0.40
CA LEU A 47 -8.45 7.37 -0.63
C LEU A 47 -9.17 8.64 -1.16
N PHE A 48 -10.26 8.46 -1.92
CA PHE A 48 -11.10 9.53 -2.47
C PHE A 48 -10.33 10.63 -3.21
N LEU A 49 -9.23 10.27 -3.87
CA LEU A 49 -8.48 11.21 -4.72
C LEU A 49 -9.02 11.12 -6.14
N ASP A 50 -9.04 12.23 -6.86
CA ASP A 50 -9.43 12.35 -8.26
C ASP A 50 -8.37 13.12 -9.05
N PHE A 51 -8.63 13.38 -10.33
CA PHE A 51 -7.68 14.09 -11.18
C PHE A 51 -7.34 15.50 -10.68
N ASP A 52 -8.25 16.15 -9.96
CA ASP A 52 -8.08 17.52 -9.49
C ASP A 52 -7.38 17.58 -8.12
N THR A 53 -7.50 16.50 -7.34
CA THR A 53 -7.01 16.43 -5.95
C THR A 53 -5.81 15.52 -5.76
N ALA A 54 -5.41 14.72 -6.76
CA ALA A 54 -4.29 13.80 -6.64
C ALA A 54 -2.91 14.47 -6.79
N ASP A 55 -2.84 15.65 -7.43
CA ASP A 55 -1.56 16.30 -7.68
C ASP A 55 -0.84 16.66 -6.37
N GLY A 56 0.44 16.30 -6.29
CA GLY A 56 1.25 16.49 -5.08
C GLY A 56 0.87 15.63 -3.86
N VAL A 57 -0.12 14.74 -3.94
CA VAL A 57 -0.53 13.92 -2.80
C VAL A 57 0.47 12.80 -2.54
N GLU A 58 1.07 12.84 -1.35
CA GLU A 58 1.96 11.80 -0.86
C GLU A 58 1.21 10.72 -0.06
N VAL A 59 1.55 9.46 -0.31
CA VAL A 59 1.20 8.32 0.52
C VAL A 59 2.44 7.87 1.29
N THR A 60 2.45 8.08 2.61
CA THR A 60 3.59 7.71 3.46
C THR A 60 3.29 6.43 4.23
N ILE A 61 4.27 5.53 4.29
CA ILE A 61 4.22 4.26 5.03
C ILE A 61 5.38 4.24 6.01
N THR A 62 5.06 4.29 7.31
CA THR A 62 6.05 4.38 8.38
C THR A 62 6.33 2.99 8.95
N LEU A 63 7.59 2.57 8.87
CA LEU A 63 8.04 1.28 9.37
C LEU A 63 8.81 1.40 10.69
N ASN A 64 8.65 0.42 11.57
CA ASN A 64 9.42 0.28 12.79
C ASN A 64 10.85 -0.14 12.43
N ARG A 65 11.82 0.73 12.71
CA ARG A 65 13.25 0.50 12.43
C ARG A 65 13.85 -0.68 13.20
N SER A 66 13.24 -1.07 14.32
CA SER A 66 13.66 -2.23 15.12
C SER A 66 12.84 -3.49 14.80
N GLY A 67 11.92 -3.42 13.82
CA GLY A 67 11.07 -4.54 13.41
C GLY A 67 11.78 -5.51 12.47
N LEU A 68 11.09 -6.61 12.14
CA LEU A 68 11.58 -7.63 11.20
C LEU A 68 11.77 -7.11 9.78
N CYS A 69 11.00 -6.10 9.38
CA CYS A 69 11.03 -5.50 8.05
C CYS A 69 11.18 -3.98 8.17
N PRO A 70 12.37 -3.47 8.52
CA PRO A 70 12.58 -2.07 8.89
C PRO A 70 12.71 -1.12 7.69
N THR A 71 12.80 -1.65 6.47
CA THR A 71 12.97 -0.89 5.24
C THR A 71 11.89 -1.24 4.21
N TRP A 72 11.67 -0.34 3.24
CA TRP A 72 10.77 -0.58 2.11
C TRP A 72 11.09 -1.91 1.41
N ASN A 73 12.36 -2.16 1.10
CA ASN A 73 12.80 -3.36 0.39
C ASN A 73 12.56 -4.66 1.16
N THR A 74 12.57 -4.62 2.49
CA THR A 74 12.26 -5.78 3.33
C THR A 74 10.76 -5.96 3.57
N PHE A 75 10.00 -4.87 3.55
CA PHE A 75 8.56 -4.88 3.80
C PHE A 75 7.77 -5.26 2.54
N PHE A 76 8.12 -4.66 1.40
CA PHE A 76 7.45 -4.81 0.12
C PHE A 76 8.02 -5.97 -0.71
N ARG A 77 7.14 -6.75 -1.33
CA ARG A 77 7.50 -7.94 -2.13
C ARG A 77 7.34 -7.75 -3.64
N GLY A 78 7.54 -6.54 -4.14
CA GLY A 78 7.70 -6.26 -5.57
C GLY A 78 6.41 -5.94 -6.35
N ALA A 79 5.24 -6.36 -5.85
CA ALA A 79 3.96 -6.16 -6.54
C ALA A 79 3.00 -5.24 -5.78
N TYR A 80 2.40 -4.29 -6.49
CA TYR A 80 1.38 -3.38 -5.99
C TYR A 80 0.21 -3.27 -6.97
N ALA A 81 -0.93 -2.77 -6.50
CA ALA A 81 -2.08 -2.51 -7.34
C ALA A 81 -2.80 -1.21 -6.93
N ILE A 82 -3.27 -0.46 -7.92
CA ILE A 82 -3.91 0.86 -7.74
C ILE A 82 -5.30 0.80 -8.38
N PHE A 83 -6.34 1.06 -7.61
CA PHE A 83 -7.72 0.87 -8.08
C PHE A 83 -8.48 2.18 -8.12
N ASN A 84 -9.23 2.39 -9.20
CA ASN A 84 -10.32 3.36 -9.23
C ASN A 84 -11.67 2.73 -8.86
N SER A 85 -12.75 3.52 -8.83
CA SER A 85 -14.10 3.01 -8.49
C SER A 85 -14.64 2.01 -9.52
N ASP A 86 -14.27 2.18 -10.79
CA ASP A 86 -14.74 1.35 -11.90
C ASP A 86 -13.94 0.04 -12.08
N MET A 87 -12.72 -0.05 -11.54
CA MET A 87 -11.87 -1.23 -11.63
C MET A 87 -12.17 -2.23 -10.52
N LYS A 88 -12.86 -3.30 -10.91
CA LYS A 88 -13.06 -4.50 -10.08
C LYS A 88 -11.91 -5.51 -10.18
N CYS A 89 -11.01 -5.38 -11.16
CA CYS A 89 -9.85 -6.25 -11.36
C CYS A 89 -8.55 -5.46 -11.61
N CYS A 90 -7.41 -6.16 -11.68
CA CYS A 90 -6.09 -5.65 -11.26
C CYS A 90 -5.28 -4.92 -12.36
N PRO A 91 -5.04 -3.61 -12.26
CA PRO A 91 -3.78 -3.05 -12.71
C PRO A 91 -2.72 -3.42 -11.67
N ARG A 92 -1.99 -4.51 -11.90
CA ARG A 92 -0.76 -4.78 -11.16
C ARG A 92 0.37 -4.03 -11.86
N GLY A 93 1.09 -3.21 -11.10
CA GLY A 93 2.42 -2.78 -11.48
C GLY A 93 3.44 -3.65 -10.75
N ASP A 94 4.50 -4.05 -11.44
CA ASP A 94 5.73 -4.49 -10.78
C ASP A 94 6.62 -3.26 -10.63
N LEU A 95 7.17 -3.02 -9.42
CA LEU A 95 8.19 -1.97 -9.22
C LEU A 95 9.57 -2.41 -9.73
N ALA A 96 9.63 -3.32 -10.71
CA ALA A 96 10.84 -3.52 -11.50
C ALA A 96 11.05 -2.23 -12.31
N GLN A 97 11.75 -1.25 -11.69
CA GLN A 97 12.22 -0.06 -12.38
C GLN A 97 13.22 -0.46 -13.49
N PRO A 98 13.36 0.38 -14.55
CA PRO A 98 14.22 0.12 -15.72
C PRO A 98 15.67 -0.23 -15.40
#